data_AF-A0A946XW54-F1
#
_entry.id   AF-A0A946XW54-F1
#
_cell.length_a   1.000
_cell.length_b   1.000
_cell.length_c   1.000
_cell.angle_alpha   90.00
_cell.angle_beta   90.00
_cell.angle_gamma   90.00
#
_symmetry.space_group_name_H-M   'P 1'
#
loop_
_entity.id
_entity.type
_entity.pdbx_description
1 polymer ?
#
loop_
_entity_poly.entity_id
_entity_poly.type
_entity_poly.pdbx_seq_one_letter_code
_entity_poly.pdbx_strand_id
1 'polypeptide(L)' 'GWKAPDIGALGDMIADYGTLRVEDLHDATAGRIHIHAVTQLEISSTEVRELIAVGRDPRFLMPDEVCAEIAKSGCYA' A
#
# COMPACT_ATOMS: atom_id res chain seq x y z
N GLY A 1 13.72 -2.42 7.24
CA GLY A 1 13.40 -1.39 6.23
C GLY A 1 13.51 -2.03 4.86
N TRP A 2 12.56 -1.75 3.98
CA TRP A 2 12.59 -2.20 2.59
C TRP A 2 13.82 -1.65 1.85
N LYS A 3 14.38 -2.43 0.93
CA LYS A 3 15.47 -2.02 0.03
C LYS A 3 15.02 -2.28 -1.40
N ALA A 4 15.29 -1.33 -2.28
CA ALA A 4 15.04 -1.50 -3.70
C ALA A 4 15.87 -2.68 -4.22
N PRO A 5 15.26 -3.58 -5.02
CA PRO A 5 16.02 -4.62 -5.70
C PRO A 5 16.93 -3.99 -6.75
N ASP A 6 18.11 -4.56 -6.91
CA ASP A 6 19.11 -4.22 -7.93
C ASP A 6 19.15 -5.25 -9.08
N ILE A 7 18.27 -6.25 -9.04
CA ILE A 7 18.18 -7.33 -10.02
C ILE A 7 16.74 -7.59 -10.48
N GLY A 8 16.63 -8.13 -11.69
CA GLY A 8 15.35 -8.50 -12.31
C GLY A 8 14.56 -7.30 -12.80
N ALA A 9 13.38 -7.56 -13.37
CA ALA A 9 12.60 -6.54 -14.09
C ALA A 9 12.29 -5.27 -13.27
N LEU A 10 12.07 -5.40 -11.96
CA LEU A 10 11.86 -4.23 -11.09
C LEU A 10 13.17 -3.47 -10.84
N GLY A 11 14.29 -4.17 -10.65
CA GLY A 11 15.60 -3.54 -10.50
C GLY A 11 16.01 -2.77 -11.75
N ASP A 12 15.84 -3.37 -12.93
CA ASP A 12 16.08 -2.73 -14.22
C ASP A 12 15.22 -1.46 -14.37
N MET A 13 13.94 -1.54 -14.00
CA MET A 13 13.04 -0.40 -14.06
C MET A 13 13.42 0.72 -13.08
N ILE A 14 13.86 0.38 -11.86
CA ILE A 14 14.34 1.37 -10.88
C ILE A 14 15.66 2.00 -11.36
N ALA A 15 16.53 1.23 -12.02
CA ALA A 15 17.76 1.77 -12.60
C ALA A 15 17.49 2.76 -13.75
N ASP A 16 16.57 2.41 -14.65
CA ASP A 16 16.29 3.22 -15.85
C ASP A 16 15.40 4.45 -15.56
N TYR A 17 14.45 4.31 -14.64
CA TYR A 17 13.40 5.32 -14.40
C TYR A 17 13.42 5.93 -13.00
N GLY A 18 14.30 5.47 -12.12
CA GLY A 18 14.42 5.93 -10.74
C GLY A 18 14.81 7.40 -10.61
N THR A 19 14.25 8.08 -9.60
CA THR A 19 14.65 9.43 -9.19
C THR A 19 14.63 9.59 -7.67
N LEU A 20 15.59 10.37 -7.17
CA LEU A 20 15.65 10.81 -5.78
C LEU A 20 14.92 12.13 -5.53
N ARG A 21 14.48 12.81 -6.60
CA ARG A 21 13.81 14.12 -6.55
C ARG A 21 12.33 13.95 -6.84
N VAL A 22 11.49 14.40 -5.93
CA VAL A 22 10.02 14.36 -6.14
C VAL A 22 9.60 15.32 -7.26
N GLU A 23 10.36 16.40 -7.48
CA GLU A 23 10.10 17.39 -8.52
C GLU A 23 10.12 16.76 -9.91
N ASP A 24 10.95 15.74 -10.13
CA ASP A 24 11.03 15.04 -11.42
C ASP A 24 9.70 14.32 -11.76
N LEU A 25 8.87 13.97 -10.76
CA LEU A 25 7.52 13.44 -10.97
C LEU A 25 6.52 14.51 -11.40
N HIS A 26 6.76 15.78 -11.06
CA HIS A 26 5.91 16.90 -11.45
C HIS A 26 6.32 17.47 -12.81
N ASP A 27 7.62 17.44 -13.12
CA ASP A 27 8.18 17.96 -14.38
C ASP A 27 7.92 17.02 -15.56
N ALA A 28 7.87 15.70 -15.31
CA ALA A 28 7.56 14.69 -16.32
C ALA A 28 6.10 14.23 -16.22
N THR A 29 5.42 14.10 -17.36
CA THR A 29 4.02 13.63 -17.41
C THR A 29 3.85 12.16 -17.02
N ALA A 30 4.89 11.33 -17.20
CA ALA A 30 4.93 9.92 -16.82
C ALA A 30 6.38 9.39 -16.84
N GLY A 31 6.58 8.14 -16.42
CA GLY A 31 7.82 7.39 -16.64
C GLY A 31 8.92 7.59 -15.61
N ARG A 32 8.61 8.13 -14.43
CA ARG A 32 9.55 8.26 -13.31
C ARG A 32 9.11 7.41 -12.13
N ILE A 33 10.08 6.86 -11.40
CA ILE A 33 9.87 6.07 -10.20
C ILE A 33 10.57 6.74 -9.03
N HIS A 34 9.81 7.19 -8.03
CA HIS A 34 10.36 7.74 -6.80
C HIS A 34 10.11 6.79 -5.63
N ILE A 35 11.16 6.43 -4.91
CA ILE A 35 11.05 5.61 -3.71
C ILE A 35 10.85 6.54 -2.51
N HIS A 36 9.65 6.51 -1.95
CA HIS A 36 9.29 7.30 -0.78
C HIS A 36 9.26 6.42 0.47
N ALA A 37 10.10 6.75 1.46
CA ALA A 37 10.11 6.04 2.73
C ALA A 37 8.89 6.43 3.57
N VAL A 38 8.12 5.44 4.02
CA VAL A 38 6.97 5.61 4.91
C VAL A 38 7.08 4.70 6.12
N THR A 39 6.29 4.98 7.16
CA THR A 39 6.14 4.06 8.29
C THR A 39 5.47 2.79 7.81
N GLN A 40 6.17 1.67 7.93
CA GLN A 40 5.62 0.36 7.60
C GLN A 40 4.62 -0.06 8.69
N LEU A 41 3.39 -0.38 8.27
CA LEU A 41 2.36 -0.96 9.13
C LEU A 41 2.21 -2.44 8.76
N GLU A 42 2.22 -3.32 9.75
CA GLU A 42 2.00 -4.76 9.57
C GLU A 42 0.50 -5.04 9.43
N ILE A 43 -0.10 -4.57 8.34
CA ILE A 43 -1.51 -4.73 8.01
C ILE A 43 -1.67 -5.20 6.56
N SER A 44 -2.60 -6.12 6.31
CA SER A 44 -2.92 -6.57 4.95
C SER A 44 -4.42 -6.70 4.73
N SER A 45 -4.90 -6.41 3.51
CA SER A 45 -6.33 -6.56 3.20
C SER A 45 -6.82 -8.00 3.28
N THR A 46 -5.93 -8.97 3.04
CA THR A 46 -6.28 -10.40 3.14
C THR A 46 -6.59 -10.77 4.58
N GLU A 47 -5.68 -10.46 5.50
CA GLU A 47 -5.85 -10.75 6.93
C GLU A 47 -7.04 -10.00 7.53
N VAL A 48 -7.27 -8.75 7.11
CA VAL A 48 -8.46 -7.97 7.51
C VAL A 48 -9.76 -8.66 7.09
N ARG A 49 -9.87 -9.13 5.84
CA ARG A 49 -11.09 -9.81 5.37
C ARG A 49 -11.31 -11.15 6.10
N GLU A 50 -10.24 -11.91 6.33
CA GLU A 50 -10.31 -13.16 7.09
C GLU A 50 -10.77 -12.93 8.53
N LEU A 51 -10.25 -11.87 9.18
CA LEU A 51 -10.66 -11.46 10.52
C LEU A 51 -12.16 -11.11 10.57
N ILE A 52 -12.67 -10.35 9.59
CA ILE A 52 -14.09 -9.99 9.51
C ILE A 52 -14.96 -11.23 9.29
N ALA A 53 -14.56 -12.12 8.38
CA ALA A 53 -15.30 -13.35 8.05
C ALA A 53 -15.48 -14.29 9.25
N VAL A 54 -14.57 -14.26 10.22
CA VAL A 54 -14.72 -15.00 11.49
C VAL A 54 -15.44 -14.21 12.59
N GLY A 55 -16.10 -13.11 12.24
CA GLY A 55 -16.92 -12.29 13.14
C GLY A 55 -16.13 -11.40 14.10
N ARG A 56 -14.86 -11.10 13.78
CA ARG A 56 -14.01 -10.23 14.62
C ARG A 56 -14.07 -8.78 14.13
N ASP A 57 -13.87 -7.86 15.05
CA ASP A 57 -13.91 -6.41 14.79
C ASP A 57 -12.53 -5.92 14.28
N PRO A 58 -12.43 -5.32 13.08
CA PRO A 58 -11.18 -4.82 12.50
C PRO A 58 -10.76 -3.44 13.05
N ARG A 59 -11.32 -2.99 14.18
CA ARG A 59 -10.99 -1.71 14.84
C ARG A 59 -9.48 -1.48 14.93
N PHE A 60 -9.08 -0.23 14.69
CA PHE A 60 -7.68 0.23 14.64
C PHE A 60 -6.86 -0.21 13.42
N LEU A 61 -7.39 -1.08 12.55
CA LEU A 61 -6.74 -1.44 11.27
C LEU A 61 -7.20 -0.56 10.11
N MET A 62 -8.26 0.23 10.32
CA MET A 62 -8.86 1.12 9.34
C MET A 62 -9.68 2.22 10.04
N PRO A 63 -10.12 3.27 9.31
CA PRO A 63 -11.01 4.28 9.88
C PRO A 63 -12.34 3.70 10.37
N ASP A 64 -12.87 4.23 11.47
CA ASP A 64 -14.11 3.75 12.10
C ASP A 64 -15.33 3.79 11.17
N GLU A 65 -15.39 4.77 10.27
CA GLU A 65 -16.45 4.89 9.26
C GLU A 65 -16.48 3.69 8.30
N VAL A 66 -15.31 3.12 7.98
CA VAL A 66 -15.20 1.92 7.15
C VAL A 66 -15.68 0.69 7.92
N CYS A 67 -15.33 0.56 9.19
CA CYS A 67 -15.84 -0.51 10.06
C CYS A 67 -17.38 -0.48 10.13
N ALA A 68 -17.98 0.71 10.28
CA ALA A 68 -19.43 0.88 10.33
C ALA A 68 -20.11 0.49 9.01
N GLU A 69 -19.53 0.86 7.86
CA GLU A 69 -20.10 0.50 6.56
C GLU A 69 -19.97 -1.01 6.26
N ILE A 70 -18.87 -1.65 6.66
CA ILE A 70 -18.72 -3.11 6.57
C ILE A 70 -19.81 -3.81 7.39
N ALA A 71 -20.02 -3.39 8.64
CA ALA A 71 -21.05 -3.97 9.51
C ALA A 71 -22.47 -3.76 8.97
N LYS A 72 -22.75 -2.58 8.39
CA LYS A 72 -24.05 -2.23 7.80
C LYS A 72 -24.33 -2.99 6.50
N SER A 73 -23.32 -3.16 5.65
CA SER A 73 -23.47 -3.79 4.33
C SER A 73 -23.34 -5.32 4.37
N GLY A 74 -22.74 -5.89 5.42
CA GLY A 74 -22.41 -7.31 5.48
C GLY A 74 -21.25 -7.70 4.55
N CYS A 75 -20.41 -6.74 4.12
CA CYS A 75 -19.25 -7.05 3.30
C CYS A 75 -18.28 -7.96 4.06
N TYR A 76 -17.79 -9.01 3.37
CA TYR A 76 -16.84 -9.98 3.91
C TYR A 76 -17.35 -10.85 5.06
N ALA A 77 -18.66 -10.83 5.35
CA ALA A 77 -19.34 -11.74 6.28
C ALA A 77 -19.69 -13.09 5.62
#